data_AF-A0A537IPG9-F1
#
_entry.id   AF-A0A537IPG9-F1
#
_cell.length_a   1.000
_cell.length_b   1.000
_cell.length_c   1.000
_cell.angle_alpha   90.00
_cell.angle_beta   90.00
_cell.angle_gamma   90.00
#
_symmetry.space_group_name_H-M   'P 1'
#
loop_
_entity.id
_entity.type
_entity.pdbx_description
1 polymer ?
#
loop_
_entity_poly.entity_id
_entity_poly.type
_entity_poly.pdbx_seq_one_letter_code
_entity_poly.pdbx_strand_id
1 'polypeptide(L)' 'MPAKLKSIVVIVIILVSLIPLYWINAYLQKKMKPRQSFGRLFSFLLLALFLMFAYTFLIVTIIRKLFVEA' A
#
# COMPACT_ATOMS: atom_id res chain seq x y z
N MET A 1 23.37 11.91 6.51
CA MET A 1 22.50 11.60 7.67
C MET A 1 23.02 10.37 8.41
N PRO A 2 23.02 10.36 9.75
CA PRO A 2 23.37 9.16 10.52
C PRO A 2 22.38 8.02 10.20
N ALA A 3 22.86 6.77 10.17
CA ALA A 3 22.07 5.60 9.78
C ALA A 3 20.74 5.48 10.53
N LYS A 4 20.72 5.87 11.82
CA LYS A 4 19.53 5.89 12.67
C LYS A 4 18.42 6.82 12.14
N LEU A 5 18.77 7.96 11.55
CA LEU A 5 17.81 8.93 11.01
C LEU A 5 17.15 8.40 9.73
N LYS A 6 17.92 7.69 8.89
CA LYS A 6 17.41 7.07 7.66
C LYS A 6 16.33 6.03 7.98
N SER A 7 16.57 5.18 8.98
CA SER A 7 15.61 4.15 9.42
C SER A 7 14.31 4.75 9.97
N ILE A 8 14.40 5.84 10.75
CA ILE A 8 13.22 6.54 11.28
C ILE A 8 12.38 7.12 10.14
N VAL A 9 13.00 7.75 9.14
CA VAL A 9 12.30 8.31 7.98
C VAL A 9 11.57 7.21 7.20
N VAL A 10 12.21 6.05 6.98
CA VAL A 10 11.55 4.92 6.31
C VAL A 10 10.34 4.42 7.09
N ILE A 11 10.46 4.29 8.42
CA ILE A 11 9.34 3.87 9.27
C ILE A 11 8.18 4.86 9.20
N VAL A 12 8.46 6.17 9.26
CA VAL A 12 7.43 7.20 9.15
C VAL A 12 6.75 7.15 7.77
N ILE A 13 7.51 6.96 6.70
CA ILE A 13 6.95 6.81 5.34
C ILE A 13 6.00 5.61 5.27
N ILE A 14 6.38 4.46 5.84
CA ILE A 14 5.53 3.25 5.88
C ILE A 14 4.27 3.48 6.71
N LEU A 15 4.38 4.18 7.84
CA LEU A 15 3.23 4.51 8.70
C LEU A 15 2.25 5.46 8.02
N VAL A 16 2.76 6.49 7.34
CA VAL A 16 1.94 7.44 6.60
C VAL A 16 1.28 6.77 5.39
N SER A 17 1.97 5.85 4.72
CA SER A 17 1.44 5.15 3.55
C SER A 17 0.34 4.14 3.87
N LEU A 18 0.18 3.72 5.13
CA LEU A 18 -0.96 2.91 5.59
C LEU A 18 -2.30 3.66 5.53
N ILE A 19 -2.29 4.98 5.69
CA ILE A 19 -3.50 5.82 5.68
C ILE A 19 -4.26 5.71 4.33
N PRO A 20 -3.63 5.99 3.18
CA PRO A 20 -4.31 5.86 1.89
C PRO A 20 -4.70 4.40 1.61
N LEU A 21 -3.92 3.42 2.06
CA LEU A 21 -4.25 2.01 1.89
C LEU A 21 -5.56 1.64 2.61
N TYR A 22 -5.75 2.13 3.84
CA TYR A 22 -6.98 1.95 4.60
C TYR A 22 -8.19 2.57 3.89
N TRP A 23 -8.03 3.79 3.36
CA TRP A 23 -9.10 4.48 2.63
C TRP A 23 -9.49 3.75 1.35
N ILE A 24 -8.50 3.29 0.57
CA ILE A 24 -8.73 2.52 -0.66
C ILE A 24 -9.46 1.22 -0.33
N ASN A 25 -9.02 0.50 0.71
CA ASN A 25 -9.66 -0.75 1.13
C ASN A 25 -11.11 -0.52 1.60
N ALA A 26 -11.35 0.51 2.42
CA ALA A 26 -12.68 0.87 2.89
C ALA A 26 -13.60 1.27 1.72
N TYR A 27 -13.09 2.03 0.75
CA TYR A 27 -13.80 2.40 -0.47
C TYR A 27 -14.17 1.17 -1.31
N LEU A 28 -13.22 0.25 -1.50
CA LEU A 28 -13.44 -0.98 -2.27
C LEU A 28 -14.42 -1.93 -1.61
N GLN A 29 -14.37 -2.08 -0.28
CA GLN A 29 -15.34 -2.88 0.45
C GLN A 29 -16.76 -2.31 0.32
N LYS A 30 -16.92 -0.99 0.41
CA LYS A 30 -18.22 -0.32 0.19
C LYS A 30 -18.73 -0.48 -1.24
N LYS A 31 -17.85 -0.33 -2.23
CA LYS A 31 -18.22 -0.38 -3.66
C LYS A 31 -18.51 -1.80 -4.14
N MET A 32 -17.65 -2.76 -3.80
CA MET A 32 -17.73 -4.13 -4.33
C MET A 32 -18.62 -5.06 -3.50
N LYS A 33 -18.92 -4.70 -2.24
CA LYS A 33 -19.74 -5.52 -1.31
C LYS A 33 -19.36 -7.02 -1.38
N PRO A 34 -18.08 -7.37 -1.12
CA PRO A 34 -17.55 -8.72 -1.40
C PRO A 34 -18.28 -9.84 -0.65
N ARG A 35 -18.97 -9.53 0.45
CA ARG A 35 -19.75 -10.49 1.25
C ARG A 35 -21.08 -10.92 0.62
N GLN A 36 -21.51 -10.29 -0.47
CA GLN A 36 -22.81 -10.58 -1.10
C GLN A 36 -22.76 -11.69 -2.15
N SER A 37 -21.61 -11.97 -2.76
CA SER A 37 -21.48 -13.08 -3.71
C SER A 37 -20.03 -13.54 -3.85
N PHE A 38 -19.85 -14.83 -4.15
CA PHE A 38 -18.52 -15.42 -4.34
C PHE A 38 -17.73 -14.74 -5.47
N GLY A 39 -18.38 -14.39 -6.59
CA GLY A 39 -17.73 -13.67 -7.69
C GLY A 39 -17.27 -12.25 -7.32
N ARG A 40 -18.01 -11.54 -6.47
CA ARG A 40 -17.58 -10.23 -5.95
C ARG A 40 -16.42 -10.36 -4.97
N LEU A 41 -16.40 -11.43 -4.18
CA LEU A 41 -15.29 -11.75 -3.29
C LEU A 41 -14.02 -12.05 -4.08
N PHE A 42 -14.13 -12.85 -5.15
CA PHE A 42 -12.99 -13.19 -6.01
C PHE A 42 -12.41 -11.96 -6.73
N SER A 43 -13.26 -11.12 -7.33
CA SER A 43 -12.81 -9.89 -7.97
C SER A 43 -12.23 -8.88 -6.96
N PHE A 44 -12.77 -8.81 -5.74
CA PHE A 44 -12.19 -8.00 -4.67
C PHE A 44 -10.80 -8.50 -4.26
N LEU A 45 -10.61 -9.82 -4.13
CA LEU A 45 -9.30 -10.41 -3.83
C LEU A 45 -8.27 -10.15 -4.92
N LEU A 46 -8.65 -10.33 -6.19
CA LEU A 46 -7.78 -10.03 -7.34
C LEU A 46 -7.34 -8.56 -7.34
N LEU A 47 -8.28 -7.65 -7.15
CA LEU A 47 -7.99 -6.22 -7.10
C LEU A 47 -7.13 -5.86 -5.88
N ALA A 48 -7.40 -6.47 -4.72
CA ALA A 48 -6.61 -6.27 -3.51
C ALA A 48 -5.16 -6.75 -3.68
N LEU A 49 -4.95 -7.90 -4.34
CA LEU A 49 -3.61 -8.40 -4.69
C LEU A 49 -2.89 -7.45 -5.63
N PHE A 50 -3.57 -6.98 -6.68
CA PHE A 50 -3.00 -6.00 -7.61
C PHE A 50 -2.63 -4.69 -6.90
N LEU A 51 -3.50 -4.20 -6.01
CA LEU A 51 -3.24 -3.01 -5.21
C LEU A 51 -2.07 -3.19 -4.26
N MET A 52 -1.95 -4.35 -3.59
CA MET A 52 -0.78 -4.66 -2.77
C MET A 52 0.50 -4.63 -3.61
N PHE A 53 0.50 -5.28 -4.78
CA PHE A 53 1.66 -5.28 -5.66
C PHE A 53 2.04 -3.86 -6.09
N ALA A 54 1.09 -3.07 -6.59
CA ALA A 54 1.32 -1.70 -7.02
C ALA A 54 1.82 -0.81 -5.87
N TYR A 55 1.25 -0.98 -4.67
CA TYR A 55 1.64 -0.24 -3.47
C TYR A 55 3.06 -0.58 -3.03
N THR A 56 3.40 -1.87 -2.92
CA THR A 56 4.75 -2.30 -2.54
C THR A 56 5.77 -1.85 -3.58
N PHE A 57 5.45 -1.96 -4.87
CA PHE A 57 6.31 -1.48 -5.95
C PHE A 57 6.56 0.04 -5.85
N LEU A 58 5.51 0.84 -5.60
CA LEU A 58 5.62 2.28 -5.40
C LEU A 58 6.52 2.63 -4.22
N ILE A 59 6.30 2.01 -3.06
CA ILE A 59 7.09 2.25 -1.85
C ILE A 59 8.56 1.91 -2.09
N VAL A 60 8.85 0.74 -2.65
CA VAL A 60 10.24 0.32 -2.93
C VAL A 60 10.90 1.29 -3.91
N THR A 61 10.18 1.73 -4.94
CA THR A 61 10.70 2.70 -5.92
C THR A 61 10.99 4.06 -5.28
N ILE A 62 10.09 4.55 -4.43
CA ILE A 62 10.26 5.81 -3.70
C ILE A 62 11.46 5.73 -2.74
N ILE A 63 11.56 4.64 -1.96
CA ILE A 63 12.68 4.42 -1.05
C ILE A 63 13.99 4.33 -1.82
N ARG A 64 14.03 3.61 -2.95
CA ARG A 64 15.23 3.49 -3.79
C ARG A 64 15.67 4.86 -4.31
N LYS A 65 14.76 5.66 -4.85
CA LYS A 65 15.06 7.02 -5.33
C LYS A 65 15.55 7.94 -4.21
N LEU A 66 14.96 7.86 -3.02
CA LEU A 66 15.30 8.74 -1.90
C LEU A 66 16.61 8.37 -1.19
N PHE A 67 17.03 7.10 -1.22
CA PHE A 67 18.15 6.62 -0.40
C PHE A 67 19.32 6.02 -1.18
N VAL A 68 19.13 5.58 -2.42
CA VAL A 68 20.15 4.94 -3.26
C VAL A 68 20.62 5.86 -4.37
N GLU A 69 19.71 6.62 -4.98
CA GLU A 69 20.02 7.52 -6.11
C GLU A 69 20.21 8.99 -5.70
N ALA A 70 20.10 9.31 -4.40
CA ALA A 70 20.28 10.65 -3.84
C ALA A 70 21.63 10.84 -3.15
#